data_AF-A0A7J3X5G2-F1
#
_entry.id   AF-A0A7J3X5G2-F1
#
_cell.length_a   1.000
_cell.length_b   1.000
_cell.length_c   1.000
_cell.angle_alpha   90.00
_cell.angle_beta   90.00
_cell.angle_gamma   90.00
#
_symmetry.space_group_name_H-M   'P 1'
#
loop_
_entity.id
_entity.type
_entity.pdbx_description
1 polymer ?
#
loop_
_entity_poly.entity_id
_entity_poly.type
_entity_poly.pdbx_seq_one_letter_code
_entity_poly.pdbx_strand_id
1 'polypeptide(L)'
;MRGTGSTYSKLVAGKRVKALFSETGELAYLEIDGSIFEGVGDFAPVPLWRLRRLKLGEIPDQVLIQPVEAIDGNVVIALNLGRRASFEVKFGRGFAVIEYSEWPQDWESGIGLYPFFSSLVSILESLEEMNLVRDLHADFADELFTISFVLPLSPDLTVLKALKLLKRFIAELEGEAEYRAALIVLREAKSVVARRRRGAGRSFKSRLSRIFEEMGGYTPGRSR
;
A
#
# COMPACT_ATOMS: atom_id res chain seq x y z
N MET A 1 -31.05 -20.37 14.21
CA MET A 1 -30.74 -20.33 12.77
C MET A 1 -29.62 -21.32 12.51
N ARG A 2 -29.79 -22.20 11.51
CA ARG A 2 -28.99 -23.41 11.29
C ARG A 2 -27.59 -23.04 10.80
N GLY A 3 -26.57 -23.65 11.40
CA GLY A 3 -25.18 -23.54 10.96
C GLY A 3 -25.02 -24.08 9.55
N THR A 4 -24.58 -23.22 8.65
CA THR A 4 -23.90 -23.63 7.42
C THR A 4 -22.58 -24.23 7.86
N GLY A 5 -22.47 -25.56 7.80
CA GLY A 5 -21.23 -26.27 8.11
C GLY A 5 -20.14 -25.78 7.18
N SER A 6 -19.22 -24.97 7.70
CA SER A 6 -17.92 -24.77 7.09
C SER A 6 -17.24 -26.14 7.07
N THR A 7 -17.13 -26.75 5.90
CA THR A 7 -16.38 -27.99 5.73
C THR A 7 -14.90 -27.62 5.69
N TYR A 8 -14.13 -28.15 6.63
CA TYR A 8 -12.70 -27.89 6.75
C TYR A 8 -11.92 -28.98 6.03
N SER A 9 -10.90 -28.60 5.26
CA SER A 9 -10.20 -29.51 4.36
C SER A 9 -8.81 -29.92 4.88
N LYS A 10 -8.13 -29.01 5.59
CA LYS A 10 -6.70 -29.17 5.89
C LYS A 10 -6.32 -28.49 7.20
N LEU A 11 -5.70 -29.25 8.09
CA LEU A 11 -5.00 -28.72 9.27
C LEU A 11 -3.50 -28.67 8.97
N VAL A 12 -2.89 -27.50 9.10
CA VAL A 12 -1.45 -27.30 9.01
C VAL A 12 -0.93 -26.90 10.38
N ALA A 13 0.05 -27.63 10.90
CA ALA A 13 0.59 -27.39 12.24
C ALA A 13 2.10 -27.15 12.20
N GLY A 14 2.53 -26.08 12.87
CA GLY A 14 3.90 -25.82 13.27
C GLY A 14 4.05 -26.03 14.79
N LYS A 15 5.16 -25.56 15.35
CA LYS A 15 5.41 -25.71 16.81
C LYS A 15 4.36 -25.02 17.67
N ARG A 16 4.11 -23.73 17.38
CA ARG A 16 3.27 -22.84 18.20
C ARG A 16 2.03 -22.36 17.48
N VAL A 17 1.98 -22.62 16.18
CA VAL A 17 0.97 -22.09 15.26
C VAL A 17 0.28 -23.27 14.61
N LYS A 18 -1.05 -23.30 14.65
CA LYS A 18 -1.86 -24.26 13.88
C LYS A 18 -2.87 -23.47 13.05
N ALA A 19 -3.09 -23.90 11.83
CA ALA A 19 -3.98 -23.24 10.88
C ALA A 19 -4.95 -24.27 10.31
N LEU A 20 -6.23 -23.94 10.33
CA LEU A 20 -7.30 -24.73 9.72
C LEU A 20 -7.78 -24.02 8.48
N PHE A 21 -7.76 -24.71 7.34
CA PHE A 21 -8.21 -24.18 6.07
C PHE A 21 -9.56 -24.76 5.65
N SER A 22 -10.37 -23.95 4.98
CA SER A 22 -11.60 -24.36 4.33
C SER A 22 -11.32 -25.23 3.10
N GLU A 23 -12.36 -25.85 2.53
CA GLU A 23 -12.26 -26.53 1.23
C GLU A 23 -11.86 -25.62 0.06
N THR A 24 -12.16 -24.32 0.15
CA THR A 24 -11.76 -23.33 -0.86
C THR A 24 -10.29 -22.89 -0.73
N GLY A 25 -9.58 -23.37 0.29
CA GLY A 25 -8.18 -23.02 0.56
C GLY A 25 -8.00 -21.74 1.38
N GLU A 26 -9.10 -21.14 1.86
CA GLU A 26 -9.07 -19.97 2.73
C GLU A 26 -8.71 -20.37 4.16
N LEU A 27 -8.02 -19.47 4.88
CA LEU A 27 -7.72 -19.67 6.28
C LEU A 27 -9.01 -19.46 7.09
N ALA A 28 -9.51 -20.51 7.73
CA ALA A 28 -10.69 -20.42 8.58
C ALA A 28 -10.31 -20.00 10.01
N TYR A 29 -9.30 -20.67 10.59
CA TYR A 29 -8.85 -20.38 11.95
C TYR A 29 -7.34 -20.50 12.09
N LEU A 30 -6.77 -19.63 12.92
CA LEU A 30 -5.39 -19.67 13.34
C LEU A 30 -5.30 -19.80 14.87
N GLU A 31 -4.67 -20.86 15.36
CA GLU A 31 -4.32 -21.02 16.77
C GLU A 31 -2.86 -20.61 16.99
N ILE A 32 -2.61 -19.70 17.93
CA ILE A 32 -1.26 -19.33 18.40
C ILE A 32 -1.21 -19.44 19.91
N ASP A 33 -0.35 -20.33 20.43
CA ASP A 33 -0.20 -20.58 21.88
C ASP A 33 -1.56 -20.76 22.61
N GLY A 34 -2.48 -21.51 21.99
CA GLY A 34 -3.82 -21.79 22.52
C GLY A 34 -4.86 -20.68 22.36
N SER A 35 -4.52 -19.54 21.74
CA SER A 35 -5.47 -18.48 21.39
C SER A 35 -5.92 -18.64 19.93
N ILE A 36 -7.22 -18.51 19.67
CA ILE A 36 -7.81 -18.70 18.33
C ILE A 36 -8.16 -17.35 17.70
N PHE A 37 -7.83 -17.19 16.43
CA PHE A 37 -8.13 -16.04 15.59
C PHE A 37 -8.85 -16.52 14.34
N GLU A 38 -9.90 -15.81 13.93
CA GLU A 38 -10.62 -16.07 12.67
C GLU A 38 -9.77 -15.59 11.50
N GLY A 39 -9.76 -16.34 10.40
CA GLY A 39 -9.07 -15.93 9.19
C GLY A 39 -9.94 -15.05 8.29
N VAL A 40 -9.28 -14.27 7.45
CA VAL A 40 -9.85 -13.35 6.48
C VAL A 40 -9.15 -13.66 5.15
N GLY A 41 -9.83 -14.38 4.26
CA GLY A 41 -9.25 -14.84 3.00
C GLY A 41 -8.06 -15.78 3.23
N ASP A 42 -6.86 -15.34 2.90
CA ASP A 42 -5.62 -16.11 2.97
C ASP A 42 -4.75 -15.83 4.22
N PHE A 43 -5.18 -14.92 5.10
CA PHE A 43 -4.44 -14.54 6.31
C PHE A 43 -5.32 -14.49 7.55
N ALA A 44 -4.72 -14.34 8.74
CA ALA A 44 -5.45 -14.03 9.97
C ALA A 44 -4.90 -12.76 10.64
N PRO A 45 -5.76 -11.80 11.02
CA PRO A 45 -5.37 -10.66 11.82
C PRO A 45 -5.07 -11.11 13.25
N VAL A 46 -3.91 -10.72 13.77
CA VAL A 46 -3.50 -11.08 15.14
C VAL A 46 -2.93 -9.85 15.87
N PRO A 47 -3.45 -9.51 17.07
CA PRO A 47 -2.93 -8.41 17.85
C PRO A 47 -1.44 -8.54 18.15
N LEU A 48 -0.68 -7.47 17.95
CA LEU A 48 0.78 -7.47 18.04
C LEU A 48 1.33 -8.04 19.36
N TRP A 49 0.61 -7.84 20.47
CA TRP A 49 1.01 -8.32 21.79
C TRP A 49 1.05 -9.86 21.88
N ARG A 50 0.27 -10.58 21.06
CA ARG A 50 0.31 -12.05 20.93
C ARG A 50 1.50 -12.55 20.10
N LEU A 51 2.06 -11.70 19.23
CA LEU A 51 3.13 -12.08 18.29
C LEU A 51 4.54 -11.77 18.80
N ARG A 52 4.69 -11.15 19.98
CA ARG A 52 5.97 -10.62 20.49
C ARG A 52 7.15 -11.60 20.47
N ARG A 53 6.88 -12.89 20.67
CA ARG A 53 7.90 -13.95 20.74
C ARG A 53 7.81 -14.94 19.59
N LEU A 54 6.89 -14.77 18.65
CA LEU A 54 6.75 -15.68 17.52
C LEU A 54 7.88 -15.41 16.52
N LYS A 55 8.67 -16.43 16.20
CA LYS A 55 9.66 -16.35 15.12
C LYS A 55 8.99 -16.61 13.77
N LEU A 56 9.47 -15.96 12.71
CA LEU A 56 8.94 -16.16 11.37
C LEU A 56 9.07 -17.62 10.92
N GLY A 57 10.17 -18.30 11.27
CA GLY A 57 10.38 -19.72 10.97
C GLY A 57 9.44 -20.70 11.70
N GLU A 58 8.71 -20.24 12.71
CA GLU A 58 7.70 -21.03 13.43
C GLU A 58 6.31 -20.97 12.77
N ILE A 59 6.11 -20.03 11.84
CA ILE A 59 4.91 -19.93 11.02
C ILE A 59 4.93 -21.09 10.01
N PRO A 60 3.86 -21.89 9.90
CA PRO A 60 3.80 -22.97 8.93
C PRO A 60 3.77 -22.42 7.50
N ASP A 61 4.16 -23.25 6.54
CA ASP A 61 4.05 -22.88 5.12
C ASP A 61 2.58 -22.60 4.79
N GLN A 62 2.33 -21.66 3.87
CA GLN A 62 0.99 -21.22 3.42
C GLN A 62 0.17 -20.43 4.47
N VAL A 63 0.70 -20.21 5.68
CA VAL A 63 0.02 -19.40 6.69
C VAL A 63 0.53 -17.97 6.64
N LEU A 64 -0.39 -17.03 6.53
CA LEU A 64 -0.12 -15.60 6.63
C LEU A 64 -0.74 -15.02 7.90
N ILE A 65 0.04 -14.21 8.61
CA ILE A 65 -0.38 -13.52 9.83
C ILE A 65 -0.27 -12.02 9.59
N GLN A 66 -1.38 -11.29 9.66
CA GLN A 66 -1.39 -9.84 9.61
C GLN A 66 -1.30 -9.28 11.03
N PRO A 67 -0.22 -8.62 11.44
CA PRO A 67 -0.17 -7.99 12.76
C PRO A 67 -1.06 -6.76 12.78
N VAL A 68 -1.89 -6.65 13.82
CA VAL A 68 -2.84 -5.55 13.99
C VAL A 68 -2.66 -4.90 15.35
N GLU A 69 -3.13 -3.67 15.52
CA GLU A 69 -3.08 -2.95 16.80
C GLU A 69 -4.01 -3.63 17.81
N ALA A 70 -5.26 -3.84 17.40
CA ALA A 70 -6.30 -4.45 18.22
C ALA A 70 -7.40 -5.05 17.34
N ILE A 71 -8.20 -5.91 17.96
CA ILE A 71 -9.44 -6.45 17.40
C ILE A 71 -10.53 -6.18 18.43
N ASP A 72 -11.59 -5.47 18.02
CA ASP A 72 -12.74 -5.15 18.87
C ASP A 72 -14.03 -5.63 18.17
N GLY A 73 -14.53 -6.79 18.62
CA GLY A 73 -15.62 -7.49 17.93
C GLY A 73 -15.22 -7.82 16.48
N ASN A 74 -15.96 -7.25 15.53
CA ASN A 74 -15.74 -7.44 14.09
C ASN A 74 -14.86 -6.34 13.46
N VAL A 75 -14.29 -5.44 14.28
CA VAL A 75 -13.45 -4.34 13.80
C VAL A 75 -11.99 -4.69 14.01
N VAL A 76 -11.22 -4.67 12.91
CA VAL A 76 -9.77 -4.89 12.92
C VAL A 76 -9.08 -3.53 12.77
N ILE A 77 -8.25 -3.17 13.75
CA ILE A 77 -7.49 -1.91 13.74
C ILE A 77 -6.10 -2.19 13.16
N ALA A 78 -5.90 -1.83 11.90
CA ALA A 78 -4.66 -2.08 11.18
C ALA A 78 -3.46 -1.29 11.74
N LEU A 79 -2.25 -1.83 11.58
CA LEU A 79 -1.02 -1.09 11.86
C LEU A 79 -0.69 -0.19 10.68
N ASN A 80 -0.53 1.12 10.91
CA ASN A 80 0.04 2.00 9.90
C ASN A 80 1.58 1.99 9.96
N LEU A 81 2.21 1.48 8.92
CA LEU A 81 3.68 1.38 8.82
C LEU A 81 4.33 2.51 8.02
N GLY A 82 3.57 3.19 7.16
CA GLY A 82 4.04 4.34 6.39
C GLY A 82 3.68 5.67 7.03
N ARG A 83 4.20 6.75 6.47
CA ARG A 83 3.84 8.14 6.80
C ARG A 83 2.92 8.75 5.76
N ARG A 84 3.11 8.38 4.49
CA ARG A 84 2.32 8.86 3.35
C ARG A 84 1.30 7.83 2.91
N ALA A 85 1.73 6.59 2.86
CA ALA A 85 1.01 5.48 2.29
C ALA A 85 0.69 4.46 3.39
N SER A 86 -0.54 3.95 3.38
CA SER A 86 -0.94 2.90 4.30
C SER A 86 -0.53 1.55 3.74
N PHE A 87 0.61 1.04 4.21
CA PHE A 87 1.09 -0.29 3.84
C PHE A 87 0.52 -1.35 4.77
N GLU A 88 -0.13 -2.35 4.20
CA GLU A 88 -0.51 -3.57 4.89
C GLU A 88 0.62 -4.59 4.83
N VAL A 89 0.81 -5.34 5.92
CA VAL A 89 1.88 -6.33 6.02
C VAL A 89 1.36 -7.64 6.59
N LYS A 90 1.64 -8.71 5.86
CA LYS A 90 1.33 -10.09 6.25
C LYS A 90 2.63 -10.88 6.35
N PHE A 91 2.84 -11.59 7.45
CA PHE A 91 4.04 -12.41 7.67
C PHE A 91 3.77 -13.88 7.38
N GLY A 92 4.65 -14.46 6.58
CA GLY A 92 4.75 -15.90 6.38
C GLY A 92 6.07 -16.45 6.90
N ARG A 93 6.38 -17.69 6.52
CA ARG A 93 7.58 -18.39 6.98
C ARG A 93 8.86 -17.83 6.34
N GLY A 94 9.47 -16.85 7.03
CA GLY A 94 10.73 -16.23 6.58
C GLY A 94 10.54 -15.19 5.47
N PHE A 95 9.37 -14.57 5.41
CA PHE A 95 9.11 -13.45 4.48
C PHE A 95 7.98 -12.58 5.01
N ALA A 96 7.81 -11.42 4.39
CA ALA A 96 6.64 -10.57 4.52
C ALA A 96 6.06 -10.28 3.14
N VAL A 97 4.74 -10.32 3.02
CA VAL A 97 3.99 -9.75 1.90
C VAL A 97 3.64 -8.33 2.30
N ILE A 98 3.94 -7.37 1.43
CA ILE A 98 3.66 -5.96 1.63
C ILE A 98 2.71 -5.52 0.53
N GLU A 99 1.59 -4.93 0.93
CA GLU A 99 0.55 -4.44 0.04
C GLU A 99 0.34 -2.95 0.29
N TYR A 100 0.13 -2.21 -0.79
CA TYR A 100 -0.24 -0.81 -0.78
C TYR A 100 -1.36 -0.60 -1.76
N SER A 101 -2.43 0.04 -1.31
CA SER A 101 -3.56 0.42 -2.14
C SER A 101 -3.96 1.85 -1.81
N GLU A 102 -4.17 2.68 -2.85
CA GLU A 102 -4.53 4.08 -2.65
C GLU A 102 -5.46 4.61 -3.74
N TRP A 103 -6.48 5.34 -3.31
CA TRP A 103 -7.42 6.01 -4.19
C TRP A 103 -6.91 7.41 -4.54
N PRO A 104 -6.91 7.83 -5.81
CA PRO A 104 -6.52 9.17 -6.23
C PRO A 104 -7.25 10.30 -5.51
N GLN A 105 -8.53 10.10 -5.18
CA GLN A 105 -9.33 11.11 -4.46
C GLN A 105 -8.89 11.33 -3.01
N ASP A 106 -8.27 10.32 -2.37
CA ASP A 106 -7.88 10.37 -0.96
C ASP A 106 -6.45 10.91 -0.79
N TRP A 107 -5.77 11.21 -1.91
CA TRP A 107 -4.39 11.67 -1.90
C TRP A 107 -4.24 13.16 -1.55
N GLU A 108 -3.81 13.43 -0.33
CA GLU A 108 -3.61 14.79 0.19
C GLU A 108 -2.13 15.24 0.12
N SER A 109 -1.55 15.35 -1.08
CA SER A 109 -0.19 15.89 -1.25
C SER A 109 0.05 16.62 -2.57
N GLY A 110 0.77 17.75 -2.48
CA GLY A 110 1.13 18.60 -3.64
C GLY A 110 2.14 17.96 -4.63
N ILE A 111 2.75 16.83 -4.28
CA ILE A 111 3.60 16.05 -5.19
C ILE A 111 2.74 15.26 -6.22
N GLY A 112 1.45 15.09 -5.95
CA GLY A 112 0.54 14.29 -6.78
C GLY A 112 0.77 12.79 -6.63
N LEU A 113 -0.32 12.01 -6.68
CA LEU A 113 -0.27 10.56 -6.48
C LEU A 113 0.53 9.86 -7.59
N TYR A 114 0.28 10.22 -8.85
CA TYR A 114 0.90 9.54 -9.99
C TYR A 114 2.44 9.67 -10.01
N PRO A 115 3.05 10.86 -9.81
CA PRO A 115 4.49 10.97 -9.66
C PRO A 115 5.07 10.15 -8.49
N PHE A 116 4.34 10.08 -7.36
CA PHE A 116 4.75 9.27 -6.22
C PHE A 116 4.69 7.77 -6.54
N PHE A 117 3.56 7.28 -7.03
CA PHE A 117 3.34 5.89 -7.40
C PHE A 117 4.36 5.41 -8.44
N SER A 118 4.54 6.15 -9.53
CA SER A 118 5.51 5.81 -10.57
C SER A 118 6.95 5.77 -10.05
N SER A 119 7.30 6.67 -9.12
CA SER A 119 8.61 6.65 -8.46
C SER A 119 8.77 5.43 -7.56
N LEU A 120 7.72 5.07 -6.80
CA LEU A 120 7.68 3.92 -5.92
C LEU A 120 7.85 2.61 -6.71
N VAL A 121 7.08 2.43 -7.78
CA VAL A 121 7.20 1.28 -8.69
C VAL A 121 8.62 1.17 -9.25
N SER A 122 9.17 2.26 -9.78
CA SER A 122 10.54 2.25 -10.33
C SER A 122 11.62 1.88 -9.30
N ILE A 123 11.46 2.29 -8.04
CA ILE A 123 12.36 1.88 -6.95
C ILE A 123 12.21 0.38 -6.69
N LEU A 124 10.98 -0.12 -6.61
CA LEU A 124 10.70 -1.53 -6.35
C LEU A 124 11.18 -2.45 -7.48
N GLU A 125 11.01 -2.05 -8.75
CA GLU A 125 11.58 -2.74 -9.91
C GLU A 125 13.10 -2.87 -9.78
N SER A 126 13.79 -1.79 -9.39
CA SER A 126 15.24 -1.81 -9.16
C SER A 126 15.62 -2.77 -8.01
N LEU A 127 14.83 -2.81 -6.94
CA LEU A 127 15.05 -3.73 -5.82
C LEU A 127 14.79 -5.19 -6.20
N GLU A 128 13.84 -5.45 -7.10
CA GLU A 128 13.54 -6.78 -7.62
C GLU A 128 14.68 -7.29 -8.51
N GLU A 129 15.21 -6.45 -9.40
CA GLU A 129 16.41 -6.76 -10.20
C GLU A 129 17.62 -7.12 -9.32
N MET A 130 17.74 -6.47 -8.16
CA MET A 130 18.76 -6.76 -7.14
C MET A 130 18.44 -7.99 -6.28
N ASN A 131 17.32 -8.68 -6.50
CA ASN A 131 16.80 -9.79 -5.70
C ASN A 131 16.57 -9.45 -4.22
N LEU A 132 16.34 -8.17 -3.91
CA LEU A 132 16.05 -7.69 -2.56
C LEU A 132 14.55 -7.78 -2.24
N VAL A 133 13.69 -7.64 -3.25
CA VAL A 133 12.26 -7.97 -3.20
C VAL A 133 11.93 -9.00 -4.28
N ARG A 134 10.74 -9.59 -4.24
CA ARG A 134 10.26 -10.61 -5.18
C ARG A 134 8.78 -10.42 -5.47
N ASP A 135 8.31 -11.04 -6.54
CA ASP A 135 6.90 -11.13 -6.90
C ASP A 135 6.24 -9.73 -6.94
N LEU A 136 6.95 -8.74 -7.51
CA LEU A 136 6.44 -7.40 -7.62
C LEU A 136 5.25 -7.39 -8.58
N HIS A 137 4.12 -6.93 -8.07
CA HIS A 137 2.92 -6.63 -8.83
C HIS A 137 2.55 -5.18 -8.59
N ALA A 138 2.37 -4.42 -9.67
CA ALA A 138 1.90 -3.04 -9.62
C ALA A 138 0.84 -2.85 -10.70
N ASP A 139 -0.30 -2.31 -10.32
CA ASP A 139 -1.43 -2.11 -11.22
C ASP A 139 -2.18 -0.80 -10.90
N PHE A 140 -2.87 -0.29 -11.92
CA PHE A 140 -3.84 0.78 -11.80
C PHE A 140 -5.13 0.32 -12.49
N ALA A 141 -6.01 -0.30 -11.70
CA ALA A 141 -7.28 -0.83 -12.14
C ALA A 141 -8.39 -0.27 -11.26
N ASP A 142 -9.58 -0.06 -11.85
CA ASP A 142 -10.77 0.42 -11.13
C ASP A 142 -10.54 1.71 -10.31
N GLU A 143 -9.71 2.62 -10.84
CA GLU A 143 -9.30 3.87 -10.19
C GLU A 143 -8.49 3.67 -8.89
N LEU A 144 -8.03 2.45 -8.61
CA LEU A 144 -7.22 2.11 -7.45
C LEU A 144 -5.78 1.82 -7.89
N PHE A 145 -4.83 2.51 -7.27
CA PHE A 145 -3.43 2.16 -7.41
C PHE A 145 -3.09 1.04 -6.43
N THR A 146 -2.58 -0.09 -6.92
CA THR A 146 -2.19 -1.22 -6.08
C THR A 146 -0.74 -1.63 -6.35
N ILE A 147 0.00 -1.89 -5.28
CA ILE A 147 1.33 -2.50 -5.30
C ILE A 147 1.34 -3.66 -4.31
N SER A 148 1.86 -4.81 -4.72
CA SER A 148 2.16 -5.94 -3.85
C SER A 148 3.55 -6.48 -4.15
N PHE A 149 4.29 -6.86 -3.11
CA PHE A 149 5.59 -7.50 -3.26
C PHE A 149 5.95 -8.32 -2.02
N VAL A 150 6.88 -9.25 -2.20
CA VAL A 150 7.40 -10.11 -1.14
C VAL A 150 8.80 -9.64 -0.73
N LEU A 151 8.99 -9.39 0.56
CA LEU A 151 10.30 -9.14 1.15
C LEU A 151 10.82 -10.41 1.85
N PRO A 152 11.91 -11.03 1.38
CA PRO A 152 12.58 -12.11 2.07
C PRO A 152 13.12 -11.65 3.43
N LEU A 153 12.91 -12.45 4.47
CA LEU A 153 13.35 -12.14 5.84
C LEU A 153 14.02 -13.35 6.48
N SER A 154 14.91 -13.11 7.45
CA SER A 154 15.49 -14.23 8.20
C SER A 154 14.40 -14.93 9.03
N PRO A 155 14.30 -16.28 8.97
CA PRO A 155 13.32 -17.05 9.75
C PRO A 155 13.57 -16.95 11.27
N ASP A 156 14.78 -16.53 11.69
CA ASP A 156 15.12 -16.34 13.10
C ASP A 156 14.59 -15.03 13.70
N LEU A 157 14.14 -14.10 12.85
CA LEU A 157 13.51 -12.88 13.32
C LEU A 157 12.18 -13.21 14.00
N THR A 158 11.93 -12.53 15.11
CA THR A 158 10.58 -12.44 15.68
C THR A 158 9.72 -11.48 14.86
N VAL A 159 8.41 -11.70 14.77
CA VAL A 159 7.47 -10.78 14.09
C VAL A 159 7.68 -9.33 14.52
N LEU A 160 7.86 -9.05 15.82
CA LEU A 160 8.10 -7.68 16.30
C LEU A 160 9.41 -7.06 15.80
N LYS A 161 10.47 -7.85 15.67
CA LYS A 161 11.76 -7.38 15.10
C LYS A 161 11.63 -7.15 13.60
N ALA A 162 10.94 -8.05 12.90
CA ALA A 162 10.66 -7.92 11.48
C ALA A 162 9.84 -6.66 11.18
N LEU A 163 8.79 -6.39 11.95
CA LEU A 163 8.00 -5.15 11.86
C LEU A 163 8.85 -3.88 12.05
N LYS A 164 9.79 -3.88 13.02
CA LYS A 164 10.68 -2.73 13.22
C LYS A 164 11.60 -2.49 12.03
N LEU A 165 12.09 -3.56 11.40
CA LEU A 165 12.89 -3.46 10.18
C LEU A 165 12.06 -2.99 8.99
N LEU A 166 10.86 -3.54 8.82
CA LEU A 166 9.92 -3.13 7.77
C LEU A 166 9.52 -1.66 7.90
N LYS A 167 9.24 -1.17 9.11
CA LYS A 167 8.94 0.24 9.32
C LYS A 167 10.08 1.16 8.88
N ARG A 168 11.33 0.74 9.07
CA ARG A 168 12.49 1.49 8.57
C ARG A 168 12.61 1.39 7.06
N PHE A 169 12.46 0.17 6.51
CA PHE A 169 12.49 -0.06 5.07
C PHE A 169 11.44 0.76 4.32
N ILE A 170 10.18 0.73 4.78
CA ILE A 170 9.07 1.51 4.23
C ILE A 170 9.35 3.01 4.33
N ALA A 171 9.88 3.50 5.45
CA ALA A 171 10.22 4.92 5.59
C ALA A 171 11.31 5.38 4.60
N GLU A 172 12.34 4.56 4.34
CA GLU A 172 13.35 4.86 3.32
C GLU A 172 12.75 4.80 1.91
N LEU A 173 11.88 3.83 1.64
CA LEU A 173 11.17 3.67 0.37
C LEU A 173 10.30 4.89 0.07
N GLU A 174 9.48 5.33 1.03
CA GLU A 174 8.66 6.53 0.92
C GLU A 174 9.51 7.79 0.74
N GLY A 175 10.59 7.93 1.51
CA GLY A 175 11.48 9.10 1.43
C GLY A 175 12.12 9.25 0.04
N GLU A 176 12.61 8.15 -0.53
CA GLU A 176 13.19 8.14 -1.87
C GLU A 176 12.11 8.36 -2.96
N ALA A 177 10.93 7.77 -2.81
CA ALA A 177 9.81 7.97 -3.73
C ALA A 177 9.33 9.42 -3.73
N GLU A 178 9.19 10.04 -2.56
CA GLU A 178 8.85 11.46 -2.42
C GLU A 178 9.89 12.36 -3.09
N TYR A 179 11.18 12.09 -2.88
CA TYR A 179 12.26 12.86 -3.47
C TYR A 179 12.21 12.80 -5.00
N ARG A 180 12.13 11.59 -5.58
CA ARG A 180 12.04 11.40 -7.04
C ARG A 180 10.79 12.06 -7.63
N ALA A 181 9.66 11.89 -6.98
CA ALA A 181 8.40 12.48 -7.40
C ALA A 181 8.46 14.02 -7.37
N ALA A 182 9.07 14.61 -6.34
CA ALA A 182 9.28 16.06 -6.28
C ALA A 182 10.14 16.58 -7.44
N LEU A 183 11.17 15.83 -7.86
CA LEU A 183 11.99 16.19 -9.03
C LEU A 183 11.18 16.15 -10.34
N ILE A 184 10.30 15.16 -10.50
CA ILE A 184 9.39 15.05 -11.65
C ILE A 184 8.47 16.27 -11.71
N VAL A 185 7.81 16.58 -10.60
CA VAL A 185 6.90 17.74 -10.49
C VAL A 185 7.63 19.05 -10.75
N LEU A 186 8.82 19.23 -10.19
CA LEU A 186 9.64 20.43 -10.40
C LEU A 186 10.02 20.60 -11.88
N ARG A 187 10.36 19.50 -12.56
CA ARG A 187 10.68 19.51 -13.99
C ARG A 187 9.47 19.93 -14.82
N GLU A 188 8.30 19.39 -14.54
CA GLU A 188 7.08 19.76 -15.28
C GLU A 188 6.66 21.21 -15.00
N ALA A 189 6.74 21.65 -13.74
CA ALA A 189 6.46 23.04 -13.37
C ALA A 189 7.37 24.03 -14.14
N LYS A 190 8.67 23.74 -14.22
CA LYS A 190 9.63 24.54 -15.02
C LYS A 190 9.25 24.55 -16.51
N SER A 191 8.86 23.41 -17.07
CA SER A 191 8.41 23.28 -18.47
C SER A 191 7.17 24.13 -18.76
N VAL A 192 6.15 24.07 -17.90
CA VAL A 192 4.92 24.86 -18.00
C VAL A 192 5.23 26.36 -17.96
N VAL A 193 6.04 26.80 -16.99
CA VAL A 193 6.44 28.21 -16.87
C VAL A 193 7.21 28.68 -18.10
N ALA A 194 8.15 27.89 -18.61
CA ALA A 194 8.92 28.21 -19.81
C ALA A 194 8.04 28.31 -21.07
N ARG A 195 7.08 27.38 -21.25
CA ARG A 195 6.07 27.46 -22.34
C ARG A 195 5.25 28.74 -22.23
N ARG A 196 4.79 29.07 -21.01
CA ARG A 196 3.96 30.27 -20.79
C ARG A 196 4.72 31.56 -21.09
N ARG A 197 6.00 31.65 -20.69
CA ARG A 197 6.87 32.81 -20.98
C ARG A 197 7.09 32.99 -22.49
N ARG A 198 7.30 31.90 -23.24
CA ARG A 198 7.44 31.96 -24.71
C ARG A 198 6.18 32.46 -25.43
N GLY A 199 5.00 32.19 -24.87
CA GLY A 199 3.71 32.69 -25.39
C GLY A 199 3.22 34.00 -24.74
N ALA A 200 4.04 34.66 -23.91
CA ALA A 200 3.62 35.83 -23.14
C ALA A 200 3.73 37.13 -23.96
N GLY A 201 2.88 37.28 -24.98
CA GLY A 201 2.65 38.57 -25.65
C GLY A 201 1.46 39.37 -25.09
N ARG A 202 0.54 38.72 -24.36
CA ARG A 202 -0.73 39.31 -23.87
C ARG A 202 -1.16 38.69 -22.53
N SER A 203 -1.82 39.47 -21.67
CA SER A 203 -2.32 38.99 -20.36
C SER A 203 -3.36 37.87 -20.53
N PHE A 204 -3.53 36.99 -19.52
CA PHE A 204 -4.55 35.93 -19.56
C PHE A 204 -5.95 36.50 -19.81
N LYS A 205 -6.31 37.58 -19.10
CA LYS A 205 -7.58 38.29 -19.24
C LYS A 205 -7.81 38.75 -20.68
N SER A 206 -6.82 39.41 -21.30
CA SER A 206 -6.95 39.88 -22.68
C SER A 206 -7.07 38.77 -23.72
N ARG A 207 -6.45 37.60 -23.47
CA ARG A 207 -6.62 36.43 -24.34
C ARG A 207 -8.00 35.82 -24.23
N LEU A 208 -8.52 35.70 -23.01
CA LEU A 208 -9.88 35.19 -22.81
C LEU A 208 -10.93 36.15 -23.37
N SER A 209 -10.81 37.47 -23.12
CA SER A 209 -11.77 38.45 -23.65
C SER A 209 -11.92 38.35 -25.17
N ARG A 210 -10.81 38.20 -25.90
CA ARG A 210 -10.84 38.00 -27.35
C ARG A 210 -11.55 36.71 -27.77
N ILE A 211 -11.32 35.61 -27.06
CA ILE A 211 -12.02 34.34 -27.34
C ILE A 211 -13.53 34.50 -27.09
N PHE A 212 -13.94 35.17 -26.01
CA PHE A 212 -15.35 35.44 -25.73
C PHE A 212 -16.01 36.40 -26.72
N GLU A 213 -15.26 37.37 -27.24
CA GLU A 213 -15.69 38.26 -28.33
C GLU A 213 -15.87 37.47 -29.64
N GLU A 214 -14.93 36.57 -29.97
CA GLU A 214 -14.98 35.70 -31.17
C GLU A 214 -16.10 34.65 -31.08
N MET A 215 -16.47 34.19 -29.87
CA MET A 215 -17.61 33.29 -29.64
C MET A 215 -18.98 34.01 -29.61
N GLY A 216 -19.02 35.34 -29.80
CA GLY A 216 -20.26 36.09 -30.02
C GLY A 216 -21.06 36.47 -28.77
N GLY A 217 -20.49 36.42 -27.56
CA GLY A 217 -21.26 36.53 -26.31
C GLY A 217 -20.84 37.59 -25.29
N TYR A 218 -19.78 38.37 -25.50
CA TYR A 218 -19.35 39.36 -24.50
C TYR A 218 -18.79 40.64 -25.14
N THR A 219 -19.51 41.75 -24.98
CA THR A 219 -18.97 43.11 -25.16
C THR A 219 -18.70 43.66 -23.75
N PRO A 220 -17.44 43.82 -23.31
CA PRO A 220 -17.16 44.43 -22.02
C PRO A 220 -17.75 45.84 -22.00
N GLY A 221 -18.71 46.06 -21.10
CA GLY A 221 -19.43 47.33 -20.99
C GLY A 221 -18.47 48.51 -20.87
N ARG A 222 -18.67 49.51 -21.75
CA ARG A 222 -18.20 50.87 -21.54
C ARG A 222 -18.85 51.37 -20.24
N SER A 223 -18.13 51.28 -19.13
CA SER A 223 -18.43 52.08 -17.95
C SER A 223 -18.32 53.54 -18.35
N ARG A 224 -19.43 54.28 -18.22
CA ARG A 224 -19.48 55.74 -18.33
C ARG A 224 -18.70 56.39 -17.19
#